data_AF-A0A2P2L3G6-F1
#
_entry.id   AF-A0A2P2L3G6-F1
#
_cell.length_a   1.000
_cell.length_b   1.000
_cell.length_c   1.000
_cell.angle_alpha   90.00
_cell.angle_beta   90.00
_cell.angle_gamma   90.00
#
_symmetry.space_group_name_H-M   'P 1'
#
loop_
_entity.id
_entity.type
_entity.pdbx_description
1 polymer ?
#
loop_
_entity_poly.entity_id
_entity_poly.type
_entity_poly.pdbx_seq_one_letter_code
_entity_poly.pdbx_strand_id
1 'polypeptide(L)'
;MQIPAVYWWYKTTSHAAELTAGYYNPTNQDGYASVFEALKKYSVIIKFVCSGLQISGHDSDDILADPEGLSWQVLNSAWDRGLGVAGVNMLSCYDREWCLRIVEMAKPRNDPDQHHFSFFEYRQPLPLVQGTICFPELDFFIKCMHGELTSDLVS
;
A
#
# COMPACT_ATOMS: atom_id res chain seq x y z
N MET A 1 -8.95 10.10 -4.63
CA MET A 1 -9.10 9.11 -5.71
C MET A 1 -8.54 7.78 -5.24
N GLN A 2 -9.20 6.65 -5.51
CA GLN A 2 -8.66 5.34 -5.15
C GLN A 2 -7.82 4.77 -6.30
N ILE A 3 -6.64 4.24 -6.00
CA ILE A 3 -5.75 3.58 -6.97
C ILE A 3 -5.75 2.07 -6.65
N PRO A 4 -6.18 1.21 -7.58
CA PRO A 4 -6.11 -0.23 -7.40
C PRO A 4 -4.65 -0.70 -7.44
N ALA A 5 -4.32 -1.68 -6.60
CA ALA A 5 -3.01 -2.32 -6.62
C ALA A 5 -3.02 -3.46 -7.66
N VAL A 6 -2.47 -3.19 -8.85
CA VAL A 6 -2.37 -4.14 -9.95
C VAL A 6 -0.96 -4.75 -9.96
N TYR A 7 -0.69 -5.63 -8.98
CA TYR A 7 0.66 -6.12 -8.69
C TYR A 7 1.08 -7.37 -9.49
N TRP A 8 0.13 -8.05 -10.14
CA TRP A 8 0.42 -9.25 -10.95
C TRP A 8 0.96 -8.85 -12.33
N TRP A 9 1.87 -9.64 -12.88
CA TRP A 9 2.68 -9.32 -14.07
C TRP A 9 3.55 -8.05 -13.95
N TYR A 10 3.72 -7.49 -12.76
CA TYR A 10 4.53 -6.27 -12.55
C TYR A 10 6.02 -6.49 -12.86
N LYS A 11 6.56 -7.70 -12.66
CA LYS A 11 7.95 -8.02 -13.01
C LYS A 11 8.17 -8.26 -14.51
N THR A 12 7.12 -8.20 -15.33
CA THR A 12 7.26 -8.34 -16.79
C THR A 12 7.61 -7.01 -17.44
N THR A 13 8.32 -7.04 -18.55
CA THR A 13 8.60 -5.83 -19.34
C THR A 13 7.34 -5.17 -19.91
N SER A 14 6.25 -5.94 -20.06
CA SER A 14 5.00 -5.44 -20.64
C SER A 14 4.05 -4.82 -19.63
N HIS A 15 4.20 -5.13 -18.33
CA HIS A 15 3.27 -4.70 -17.28
C HIS A 15 1.80 -4.93 -17.69
N ALA A 16 1.52 -6.11 -18.27
CA ALA A 16 0.29 -6.35 -19.05
C ALA A 16 -1.00 -6.12 -18.24
N ALA A 17 -0.99 -6.41 -16.93
CA ALA A 17 -2.13 -6.17 -16.06
C ALA A 17 -2.39 -4.66 -15.86
N GLU A 18 -1.33 -3.89 -15.59
CA GLU A 18 -1.44 -2.44 -15.43
C GLU A 18 -1.92 -1.80 -16.73
N LEU A 19 -1.36 -2.22 -17.87
CA LEU A 19 -1.74 -1.73 -19.19
C LEU A 19 -3.23 -1.94 -19.48
N THR A 20 -3.75 -3.14 -19.18
CA THR A 20 -5.18 -3.45 -19.38
C THR A 20 -6.10 -2.79 -18.35
N ALA A 21 -5.59 -2.48 -17.16
CA ALA A 21 -6.27 -1.63 -16.17
C ALA A 21 -6.26 -0.13 -16.54
N GLY A 22 -5.51 0.27 -17.57
CA GLY A 22 -5.42 1.65 -18.06
C GLY A 22 -4.20 2.43 -17.55
N TYR A 23 -3.26 1.77 -16.87
CA TYR A 23 -1.99 2.35 -16.43
C TYR A 23 -0.89 2.01 -17.43
N TYR A 24 -0.45 2.99 -18.21
CA TYR A 24 0.70 2.82 -19.09
C TYR A 24 2.00 2.98 -18.28
N ASN A 25 2.46 1.89 -17.67
CA ASN A 25 3.61 1.84 -16.76
C ASN A 25 4.73 0.92 -17.31
N PRO A 26 5.46 1.31 -18.37
CA PRO A 26 6.56 0.50 -18.88
C PRO A 26 7.81 0.60 -17.98
N THR A 27 8.71 -0.37 -18.06
CA THR A 27 9.90 -0.48 -17.18
C THR A 27 10.83 0.76 -17.16
N ASN A 28 10.77 1.63 -18.16
CA ASN A 28 11.62 2.81 -18.29
C ASN A 28 10.93 4.15 -17.95
N GLN A 29 9.71 4.12 -17.44
CA GLN A 29 8.95 5.33 -17.09
C GLN A 29 8.03 5.08 -15.89
N ASP A 30 7.86 6.09 -15.05
CA ASP A 30 6.79 6.11 -14.06
C ASP A 30 5.42 6.33 -14.74
N GLY A 31 4.62 5.27 -14.82
CA GLY A 31 3.28 5.30 -15.41
C GLY A 31 2.22 6.04 -14.60
N TYR A 32 2.46 6.25 -13.30
CA TYR A 32 1.55 6.98 -12.42
C TYR A 32 1.77 8.49 -12.46
N ALA A 33 2.97 8.90 -12.84
CA ALA A 33 3.41 10.29 -12.93
C ALA A 33 2.39 11.24 -13.57
N SER A 34 1.93 10.90 -14.77
CA SER A 34 1.07 11.77 -15.57
C SER A 34 -0.31 11.93 -14.93
N VAL A 35 -0.85 10.85 -14.37
CA VAL A 35 -2.13 10.83 -13.66
C VAL A 35 -2.04 11.69 -12.40
N PHE A 36 -0.99 11.52 -11.61
CA PHE A 36 -0.79 12.28 -10.38
C PHE A 36 -0.52 13.77 -10.64
N GLU A 37 0.20 14.11 -11.70
CA GLU A 37 0.40 15.51 -12.08
C GLU A 37 -0.92 16.19 -12.47
N ALA A 38 -1.79 15.46 -13.19
CA ALA A 38 -3.13 15.96 -13.51
C ALA A 38 -3.99 16.13 -12.26
N LEU A 39 -3.89 15.21 -11.30
CA LEU A 39 -4.67 15.21 -10.06
C LEU A 39 -4.21 16.26 -9.05
N LYS A 40 -2.93 16.63 -9.05
CA LYS A 40 -2.33 17.65 -8.16
C LYS A 40 -3.13 18.95 -8.14
N LYS A 41 -3.63 19.39 -9.29
CA LYS A 41 -4.40 20.64 -9.46
C LYS A 41 -5.71 20.65 -8.67
N TYR A 42 -6.21 19.50 -8.25
CA TYR A 42 -7.47 19.34 -7.53
C TYR A 42 -7.28 19.06 -6.03
N SER A 43 -6.04 19.07 -5.53
CA SER A 43 -5.73 18.83 -4.10
C SER A 43 -6.37 17.53 -3.56
N VAL A 44 -6.40 16.49 -4.40
CA VAL A 44 -6.98 15.20 -4.01
C VAL A 44 -6.03 14.43 -3.10
N ILE A 45 -6.60 13.57 -2.26
CA ILE A 45 -5.85 12.52 -1.56
C ILE A 45 -5.90 11.24 -2.39
N ILE A 46 -4.74 10.64 -2.63
CA ILE A 46 -4.59 9.33 -3.27
C ILE A 46 -4.84 8.25 -2.22
N LYS A 47 -5.85 7.42 -2.41
CA LYS A 47 -6.14 6.28 -1.55
C LYS A 47 -5.56 5.02 -2.19
N PHE A 48 -4.47 4.52 -1.63
CA PHE A 48 -3.79 3.32 -2.10
C PHE A 48 -4.32 2.08 -1.38
N VAL A 49 -4.71 1.05 -2.14
CA VAL A 49 -5.13 -0.24 -1.58
C VAL A 49 -3.89 -1.04 -1.22
N CYS A 50 -3.55 -1.07 0.06
CA CYS A 50 -2.39 -1.79 0.56
C CYS A 50 -2.65 -3.29 0.54
N SER A 51 -1.99 -3.99 -0.39
CA SER A 51 -1.95 -5.46 -0.40
C SER A 51 -0.94 -5.93 0.64
N GLY A 52 -1.42 -6.66 1.63
CA GLY A 52 -0.56 -7.32 2.62
C GLY A 52 0.04 -8.63 2.20
N LEU A 53 0.07 -8.89 0.90
CA LEU A 53 0.06 -10.25 0.39
C LEU A 53 1.40 -10.93 0.70
N GLN A 54 1.35 -11.91 1.60
CA GLN A 54 2.31 -13.01 1.63
C GLN A 54 2.05 -13.84 0.38
N ILE A 55 2.55 -13.39 -0.76
CA ILE A 55 2.63 -14.31 -1.89
C ILE A 55 3.72 -15.28 -1.49
N SER A 56 3.36 -16.54 -1.28
CA SER A 56 4.37 -17.58 -1.07
C SER A 56 5.36 -17.52 -2.25
N GLY A 57 6.65 -17.73 -2.00
CA GLY A 57 7.66 -17.58 -3.06
C GLY A 57 7.34 -18.39 -4.32
N HIS A 58 6.63 -19.51 -4.18
CA HIS A 58 6.12 -20.29 -5.31
C HIS A 58 4.99 -19.61 -6.09
N ASP A 59 3.96 -19.08 -5.41
CA ASP A 59 2.84 -18.42 -6.08
C ASP A 59 3.26 -17.09 -6.73
N SER A 60 4.30 -16.43 -6.21
CA SER A 60 4.76 -15.11 -6.70
C SER A 60 5.48 -15.19 -8.03
N ASP A 61 6.22 -16.27 -8.24
CA ASP A 61 6.93 -16.51 -9.49
C ASP A 61 5.95 -16.88 -10.61
N ASP A 62 4.88 -17.61 -10.29
CA ASP A 62 3.87 -18.01 -11.27
C ASP A 62 3.07 -16.83 -11.85
N ILE A 63 2.86 -15.76 -11.07
CA ILE A 63 2.16 -14.54 -11.53
C ILE A 63 3.09 -13.34 -11.75
N LEU A 64 4.41 -13.53 -11.62
CA LEU A 64 5.45 -12.50 -11.80
C LEU A 64 5.10 -11.20 -11.03
N ALA A 65 4.65 -11.36 -9.79
CA ALA A 65 4.15 -10.27 -8.96
C ALA A 65 5.26 -9.51 -8.21
N ASP A 66 4.99 -8.23 -7.94
CA ASP A 66 5.80 -7.37 -7.07
C ASP A 66 4.94 -6.30 -6.36
N PRO A 67 4.18 -6.70 -5.32
CA PRO A 67 3.33 -5.76 -4.59
C PRO A 67 4.14 -4.68 -3.85
N GLU A 68 5.37 -4.99 -3.43
CA GLU A 68 6.25 -4.07 -2.70
C GLU A 68 6.84 -3.02 -3.66
N GLY A 69 7.36 -3.45 -4.82
CA GLY A 69 7.83 -2.56 -5.87
C GLY A 69 6.73 -1.65 -6.41
N LEU A 70 5.53 -2.20 -6.66
CA LEU A 70 4.36 -1.40 -7.05
C LEU A 70 4.02 -0.35 -5.99
N SER A 71 3.93 -0.77 -4.73
CA SER A 71 3.59 0.14 -3.64
C SER A 71 4.61 1.26 -3.53
N TRP A 72 5.89 0.93 -3.57
CA TRP A 72 6.96 1.91 -3.54
C TRP A 72 6.82 2.92 -4.69
N GLN A 73 6.60 2.45 -5.93
CA GLN A 73 6.45 3.33 -7.09
C GLN A 73 5.26 4.28 -6.93
N VAL A 74 4.09 3.75 -6.58
CA VAL A 74 2.85 4.54 -6.46
C VAL A 74 2.97 5.59 -5.34
N LEU A 75 3.50 5.20 -4.18
CA LEU A 75 3.63 6.10 -3.03
C LEU A 75 4.60 7.24 -3.33
N ASN A 76 5.82 6.92 -3.80
CA ASN A 76 6.82 7.94 -4.13
C ASN A 76 6.34 8.85 -5.28
N SER A 77 5.71 8.29 -6.31
CA SER A 77 5.18 9.10 -7.42
C SER A 77 4.14 10.13 -6.95
N ALA A 78 3.28 9.75 -6.00
CA ALA A 78 2.29 10.66 -5.42
C ALA A 78 2.95 11.74 -4.55
N TRP A 79 3.86 11.34 -3.67
CA TRP A 79 4.55 12.24 -2.76
C TRP A 79 5.48 13.24 -3.48
N ASP A 80 6.24 12.82 -4.48
CA ASP A 80 7.08 13.67 -5.34
C ASP A 80 6.27 14.82 -5.99
N ARG A 81 4.96 14.58 -6.18
CA ARG A 81 4.02 15.55 -6.77
C ARG A 81 3.29 16.38 -5.73
N GLY A 82 3.55 16.17 -4.44
CA GLY A 82 2.94 16.88 -3.33
C GLY A 82 1.48 16.47 -3.09
N LEU A 83 1.09 15.26 -3.49
CA LEU A 83 -0.23 14.72 -3.19
C LEU A 83 -0.23 14.09 -1.80
N GLY A 84 -1.32 14.30 -1.05
CA GLY A 84 -1.58 13.53 0.16
C GLY A 84 -1.91 12.07 -0.19
N VAL A 85 -1.46 11.14 0.64
CA VAL A 85 -1.72 9.71 0.45
C VAL A 85 -2.46 9.15 1.67
N ALA A 86 -3.43 8.27 1.43
CA ALA A 86 -4.11 7.50 2.46
C ALA A 86 -4.02 6.00 2.11
N GLY A 87 -3.93 5.16 3.14
CA GLY A 87 -3.94 3.71 2.97
C GLY A 87 -5.32 3.11 3.19
N VAL A 88 -5.58 1.97 2.57
CA VAL A 88 -6.72 1.11 2.91
C VAL A 88 -6.30 -0.35 2.81
N ASN A 89 -6.67 -1.18 3.77
CA ASN A 89 -6.33 -2.60 3.71
C ASN A 89 -7.18 -3.35 2.68
N MET A 90 -6.57 -4.40 2.12
CA MET A 90 -7.29 -5.45 1.43
C MET A 90 -8.02 -6.35 2.45
N LEU A 91 -9.15 -6.95 2.04
CA LEU A 91 -10.07 -7.70 2.92
C LEU A 91 -9.48 -8.95 3.57
N SER A 92 -8.27 -9.37 3.21
CA SER A 92 -7.62 -10.62 3.64
C SER A 92 -6.41 -10.43 4.56
N CYS A 93 -6.15 -9.21 5.06
CA CYS A 93 -4.90 -8.89 5.74
C CYS A 93 -5.12 -8.35 7.15
N TYR A 94 -4.90 -9.19 8.18
CA TYR A 94 -5.17 -8.83 9.59
C TYR A 94 -4.15 -9.36 10.60
N ASP A 95 -3.04 -9.96 10.15
CA ASP A 95 -1.99 -10.42 11.07
C ASP A 95 -1.02 -9.29 11.48
N ARG A 96 -0.14 -9.58 12.45
CA ARG A 96 0.83 -8.60 12.98
C ARG A 96 1.93 -8.24 11.97
N GLU A 97 2.39 -9.19 11.17
CA GLU A 97 3.45 -8.91 10.18
C GLU A 97 2.95 -7.93 9.14
N TRP A 98 1.72 -8.14 8.68
CA TRP A 98 1.00 -7.22 7.83
C TRP A 98 0.87 -5.83 8.47
N CYS A 99 0.44 -5.75 9.73
CA CYS A 99 0.32 -4.47 10.44
C CYS A 99 1.65 -3.70 10.41
N LEU A 100 2.77 -4.37 10.68
CA LEU A 100 4.10 -3.75 10.65
C LEU A 100 4.50 -3.27 9.25
N ARG A 101 4.20 -4.05 8.21
CA ARG A 101 4.46 -3.65 6.82
C ARG A 101 3.66 -2.40 6.44
N ILE A 102 2.39 -2.33 6.84
CA ILE A 102 1.58 -1.14 6.61
C ILE A 102 2.12 0.07 7.37
N VAL A 103 2.57 -0.11 8.60
CA VAL A 103 3.17 0.98 9.38
C VAL A 103 4.42 1.51 8.69
N GLU A 104 5.28 0.63 8.17
CA GLU A 104 6.46 1.02 7.40
C GLU A 104 6.09 1.76 6.10
N MET A 105 5.04 1.32 5.38
CA MET A 105 4.55 2.04 4.21
C MET A 105 3.92 3.39 4.57
N ALA A 106 3.21 3.46 5.70
CA ALA A 106 2.48 4.63 6.13
C ALA A 106 3.38 5.71 6.72
N LYS A 107 4.52 5.33 7.31
CA LYS A 107 5.50 6.22 7.94
C LYS A 107 6.89 5.58 7.83
N PRO A 108 7.54 5.64 6.66
CA PRO A 108 8.83 4.99 6.47
C PRO A 108 9.88 5.58 7.41
N ARG A 109 10.63 4.72 8.12
CA ARG A 109 11.47 5.17 9.25
C ARG A 109 12.68 5.99 8.83
N ASN A 110 13.25 5.67 7.68
CA ASN A 110 14.49 6.25 7.16
C ASN A 110 14.24 7.17 5.95
N ASP A 111 13.14 7.90 5.99
CA ASP A 111 12.75 8.78 4.90
C ASP A 111 13.16 10.24 5.18
N PRO A 112 14.11 10.80 4.40
CA PRO A 112 14.57 12.17 4.59
C PRO A 112 13.46 13.21 4.35
N ASP A 113 12.48 12.87 3.52
CA ASP A 113 11.37 13.74 3.13
C ASP A 113 10.17 13.63 4.10
N GLN A 114 10.29 12.76 5.11
CA GLN A 114 9.29 12.54 6.17
C GLN A 114 7.89 12.25 5.62
N HIS A 115 7.82 11.46 4.55
CA HIS A 115 6.56 11.08 3.97
C HIS A 115 5.73 10.28 4.97
N HIS A 116 4.42 10.52 4.93
CA HIS A 116 3.48 9.82 5.76
C HIS A 116 2.10 9.78 5.11
N PHE A 117 1.30 8.78 5.51
CA PHE A 117 -0.10 8.75 5.16
C PHE A 117 -0.87 9.79 5.97
N SER A 118 -1.77 10.50 5.31
CA SER A 118 -2.71 11.44 5.92
C SER A 118 -3.71 10.72 6.83
N PHE A 119 -4.16 9.53 6.43
CA PHE A 119 -5.00 8.64 7.25
C PHE A 119 -4.97 7.21 6.71
N PHE A 120 -5.49 6.26 7.49
CA PHE A 120 -5.68 4.88 7.08
C PHE A 120 -7.13 4.46 7.28
N GLU A 121 -7.75 3.88 6.25
CA GLU A 121 -9.08 3.28 6.33
C GLU A 121 -8.94 1.79 6.62
N TYR A 122 -9.37 1.37 7.81
CA TYR A 122 -9.42 -0.05 8.16
C TYR A 122 -10.78 -0.66 7.79
N ARG A 123 -10.79 -1.53 6.78
CA ARG A 123 -11.91 -2.36 6.34
C ARG A 123 -11.90 -3.67 7.10
N GLN A 124 -12.92 -3.88 7.92
CA GLN A 124 -13.17 -5.15 8.59
C GLN A 124 -13.71 -6.20 7.59
N PRO A 125 -13.39 -7.50 7.79
CA PRO A 125 -14.02 -8.56 7.03
C PRO A 125 -15.50 -8.65 7.43
N LEU A 126 -16.39 -8.95 6.47
CA LEU A 126 -17.83 -9.06 6.77
C LEU A 126 -18.08 -10.15 7.83
N PRO A 127 -19.11 -10.00 8.70
CA PRO A 127 -19.38 -10.89 9.84
C PRO A 127 -19.70 -12.36 9.50
N LEU A 128 -19.66 -12.76 8.24
CA LEU A 128 -19.94 -14.14 7.80
C LEU A 128 -18.81 -15.12 8.13
N VAL A 129 -17.61 -14.63 8.43
CA VAL A 129 -16.47 -15.44 8.88
C VAL A 129 -16.14 -15.09 10.33
N GLN A 130 -16.67 -15.91 11.23
CA GLN A 130 -16.17 -16.12 12.59
C GLN A 130 -16.23 -14.91 13.55
N GLY A 131 -17.40 -14.67 14.16
CA GLY A 131 -17.67 -14.51 15.61
C GLY A 131 -16.79 -13.67 16.57
N THR A 132 -15.63 -13.16 16.20
CA THR A 132 -14.76 -12.36 17.07
C THR A 132 -14.09 -11.32 16.21
N ILE A 133 -14.46 -10.06 16.43
CA ILE A 133 -13.64 -8.93 16.00
C ILE A 133 -12.23 -9.18 16.54
N CYS A 134 -11.22 -9.17 15.68
CA CYS A 134 -9.79 -9.18 16.04
C CYS A 134 -9.42 -7.86 16.73
N PHE A 135 -10.04 -7.58 17.87
CA PHE A 135 -9.79 -6.38 18.68
C PHE A 135 -8.31 -6.26 19.08
N PRO A 136 -7.59 -7.33 19.45
CA PRO A 136 -6.18 -7.23 19.81
C PRO A 136 -5.28 -6.78 18.65
N GLU A 137 -5.52 -7.28 17.45
CA GLU A 137 -4.75 -6.95 16.24
C GLU A 137 -5.07 -5.54 15.75
N LEU A 138 -6.34 -5.13 15.80
CA LEU A 138 -6.74 -3.77 15.50
C LEU A 138 -6.18 -2.77 16.53
N ASP A 139 -6.25 -3.09 17.82
CA ASP A 139 -5.63 -2.27 18.88
C ASP A 139 -4.12 -2.14 18.69
N PHE A 140 -3.44 -3.25 18.40
CA PHE A 140 -2.02 -3.25 18.05
C PHE A 140 -1.74 -2.36 16.84
N PHE A 141 -2.50 -2.51 15.76
CA PHE A 141 -2.35 -1.71 14.55
C PHE A 141 -2.54 -0.22 14.81
N ILE A 142 -3.59 0.16 15.54
CA ILE A 142 -3.86 1.55 15.95
C ILE A 142 -2.68 2.10 16.73
N LYS A 143 -2.20 1.39 17.75
CA LYS A 143 -1.06 1.80 18.57
C LYS A 143 0.22 1.97 17.75
N CYS A 144 0.51 1.06 16.83
CA CYS A 144 1.65 1.19 15.92
C CYS A 144 1.52 2.41 15.02
N MET A 145 0.34 2.65 14.43
CA MET A 145 0.09 3.79 13.55
C MET A 145 0.20 5.13 14.30
N HIS A 146 -0.12 5.16 15.59
CA HIS A 146 0.05 6.35 16.46
C HIS A 146 1.46 6.48 17.05
N GLY A 147 2.36 5.52 16.83
CA GLY A 147 3.74 5.55 17.32
C GLY A 147 3.90 5.09 18.77
N GLU A 148 2.84 4.60 19.42
CA GLU A 148 2.82 4.24 20.84
C GLU A 148 3.67 3.00 21.19
N LEU A 149 3.95 2.15 20.20
CA LEU A 149 4.70 0.88 20.37
C LEU A 149 6.11 0.91 19.75
N THR A 150 6.53 2.03 19.17
CA THR A 150 7.81 2.10 18.44
C THR A 150 9.04 2.19 19.34
N SER A 151 8.86 2.48 20.63
CA SER A 151 9.92 2.53 21.65
C SER A 151 10.37 1.16 22.19
N ASP A 152 9.52 0.13 22.15
CA ASP A 152 9.76 -1.12 22.89
C ASP A 152 10.14 -2.33 22.02
N LEU A 153 10.16 -2.18 20.69
CA LEU A 153 10.56 -3.25 19.75
C LEU A 153 12.04 -3.19 19.35
N VAL A 154 12.82 -2.31 20.00
CA VAL A 154 14.26 -2.17 19.78
C VAL A 154 14.98 -2.19 21.14
N SER A 155 15.14 -3.39 21.69
CA SER A 155 16.16 -3.74 22.70
C SER A 155 16.68 -5.13 22.40
#